data_AF-A0A956JKA1-F1
#
_entry.id   AF-A0A956JKA1-F1
#
_cell.length_a   1.000
_cell.length_b   1.000
_cell.length_c   1.000
_cell.angle_alpha   90.00
_cell.angle_beta   90.00
_cell.angle_gamma   90.00
#
_symmetry.space_group_name_H-M   'P 1'
#
loop_
_entity.id
_entity.type
_entity.pdbx_description
1 polymer ?
#
loop_
_entity_poly.entity_id
_entity_poly.type
_entity_poly.pdbx_seq_one_letter_code
_entity_poly.pdbx_strand_id
1 'polypeptide(L)' 'MARSVSQPSENAAIAAEVARRRTFAIVSHPDAGKTTLTEKLLLFSGAIQLAGSVRSRKASRTTVSDWMAME' A
#
# COMPACT_ATOMS: atom_id res chain seq x y z
N MET A 1 17.51 -38.59 23.88
CA MET A 1 16.80 -37.44 24.49
C MET A 1 16.43 -36.45 23.39
N ALA A 2 15.20 -36.51 22.87
CA ALA A 2 14.72 -35.55 21.86
C ALA A 2 13.97 -34.42 22.56
N ARG A 3 14.44 -33.19 22.39
CA ARG A 3 13.88 -31.98 23.03
C ARG A 3 12.59 -31.61 22.30
N SER A 4 11.46 -31.87 22.94
CA SER A 4 10.13 -31.39 22.52
C SER A 4 10.14 -29.86 22.47
N VAL A 5 10.15 -29.29 21.27
CA VAL A 5 9.93 -27.85 21.06
C VAL A 5 8.44 -27.59 21.25
N SER A 6 8.08 -26.84 22.29
CA SER A 6 6.72 -26.35 22.52
C SER A 6 6.34 -25.39 21.40
N GLN A 7 5.50 -25.82 20.46
CA GLN A 7 4.96 -24.92 19.45
C GLN A 7 3.98 -23.93 20.11
N PRO A 8 4.04 -22.63 19.77
CA PRO A 8 3.02 -21.69 20.22
C PRO A 8 1.65 -22.16 19.72
N SER A 9 0.60 -21.92 20.52
CA SER A 9 -0.76 -22.26 20.12
C SER A 9 -1.10 -21.57 18.79
N GLU A 10 -1.76 -22.30 17.89
CA GLU A 10 -2.17 -21.79 16.57
C GLU A 10 -2.90 -20.45 16.68
N ASN A 11 -3.75 -20.30 17.70
CA ASN A 11 -4.45 -19.04 18.01
C ASN A 11 -3.50 -17.88 18.33
N ALA A 12 -2.41 -18.13 19.05
CA ALA A 12 -1.41 -17.10 19.36
C ALA A 12 -0.66 -16.68 18.09
N ALA A 13 -0.35 -17.63 17.19
CA ALA A 13 0.24 -17.31 15.89
C ALA A 13 -0.72 -16.48 15.02
N ILE A 14 -1.99 -16.87 14.94
CA ILE A 14 -3.04 -16.11 14.22
C ILE A 14 -3.17 -14.70 14.80
N ALA A 15 -3.28 -14.56 16.12
CA ALA A 15 -3.41 -13.27 16.78
C ALA A 15 -2.20 -12.36 16.51
N ALA A 16 -0.98 -12.91 16.51
CA ALA A 16 0.23 -12.18 16.19
C ALA A 16 0.25 -11.67 14.74
N GLU A 17 -0.22 -12.48 13.77
CA GLU A 17 -0.32 -12.04 12.38
C GLU A 17 -1.43 -11.00 12.18
N VAL A 18 -2.56 -11.13 12.87
CA VAL A 18 -3.65 -10.13 12.81
C VAL A 18 -3.15 -8.79 13.35
N ALA A 19 -2.43 -8.80 14.49
CA ALA A 19 -1.93 -7.58 15.13
C ALA A 19 -0.92 -6.79 14.27
N ARG A 20 -0.19 -7.45 13.36
CA ARG A 20 0.79 -6.82 12.46
C ARG A 20 0.17 -6.15 11.23
N ARG A 21 -1.06 -6.48 10.85
CA ARG A 21 -1.70 -5.93 9.63
C ARG A 21 -2.18 -4.48 9.85
N ARG A 22 -2.02 -3.65 8.83
CA ARG A 22 -2.54 -2.28 8.77
C ARG A 22 -3.22 -2.05 7.42
N THR A 23 -4.54 -1.95 7.43
CA THR A 23 -5.37 -1.72 6.24
C THR A 23 -5.96 -0.33 6.33
N PHE A 24 -5.66 0.53 5.35
CA PHE A 24 -6.13 1.93 5.34
C PHE A 24 -6.28 2.45 3.91
N ALA A 25 -6.96 3.59 3.77
CA ALA A 25 -7.15 4.29 2.50
C ALA A 25 -6.80 5.78 2.67
N ILE A 26 -6.42 6.43 1.56
CA ILE A 26 -6.19 7.88 1.50
C ILE A 26 -7.38 8.50 0.74
N VAL A 27 -8.18 9.31 1.44
CA VAL A 27 -9.29 10.08 0.86
C VAL A 27 -8.95 11.56 0.92
N SER A 28 -9.02 12.25 -0.21
CA SER A 28 -8.69 13.67 -0.31
C SER A 28 -9.44 14.34 -1.46
N HIS A 29 -9.52 15.66 -1.42
CA HIS A 29 -9.96 16.48 -2.55
C HIS A 29 -9.02 16.31 -3.77
N PRO A 30 -9.47 16.56 -5.02
CA PRO A 30 -8.58 16.69 -6.16
C PRO A 30 -7.34 17.56 -5.85
N ASP A 31 -6.19 17.16 -6.38
CA ASP A 31 -4.91 17.85 -6.25
C ASP A 31 -4.29 18.00 -4.85
N ALA A 32 -4.93 17.49 -3.79
CA ALA A 32 -4.38 17.47 -2.43
C ALA A 32 -3.13 16.56 -2.23
N GLY A 33 -2.61 15.97 -3.31
CA GLY A 33 -1.36 15.21 -3.26
C GLY A 33 -1.47 13.75 -2.80
N LYS A 34 -2.68 13.14 -2.75
CA LYS A 34 -2.87 11.72 -2.39
C LYS A 34 -1.90 10.77 -3.09
N THR A 35 -1.70 10.98 -4.40
CA THR A 35 -0.82 10.14 -5.22
C THR A 35 0.65 10.28 -4.83
N THR A 36 1.09 11.50 -4.53
CA THR A 36 2.47 11.77 -4.10
C THR A 36 2.74 11.20 -2.70
N LEU A 37 1.74 11.24 -1.81
CA LEU A 37 1.83 10.58 -0.51
C LEU A 37 1.91 9.05 -0.67
N THR A 38 1.08 8.46 -1.54
CA THR A 38 1.14 7.02 -1.86
C THR A 38 2.52 6.60 -2.38
N GLU A 39 3.10 7.38 -3.30
CA GLU A 39 4.44 7.10 -3.86
C GLU A 39 5.51 7.08 -2.76
N LYS A 40 5.50 8.06 -1.85
CA LYS A 40 6.46 8.12 -0.74
C LYS A 40 6.30 6.95 0.23
N LEU A 41 5.06 6.60 0.58
CA LEU A 41 4.79 5.45 1.45
C LEU A 41 5.32 4.15 0.85
N LEU A 42 5.11 3.93 -0.45
CA LEU A 42 5.61 2.76 -1.16
C LEU A 42 7.13 2.74 -1.27
N LEU A 43 7.77 3.89 -1.45
CA LEU A 43 9.23 3.99 -1.44
C LEU A 43 9.81 3.63 -0.07
N PHE A 44 9.24 4.19 1.01
CA PHE A 44 9.70 3.91 2.37
C PHE A 44 9.45 2.46 2.80
N SER A 45 8.41 1.80 2.24
CA SER A 45 8.16 0.38 2.49
C SER A 45 9.01 -0.55 1.62
N GLY A 46 9.93 -0.03 0.81
CA GLY A 46 10.74 -0.83 -0.13
C GLY A 46 9.98 -1.36 -1.35
N ALA A 47 8.73 -0.93 -1.56
CA ALA A 47 7.89 -1.33 -2.70
C ALA A 47 8.19 -0.46 -3.95
N ILE A 48 9.46 -0.44 -4.36
CA ILE A 48 10.00 0.47 -5.40
C ILE A 48 9.25 0.35 -6.73
N GLN A 49 8.98 -0.88 -7.21
CA GLN A 49 8.27 -1.10 -8.47
C GLN A 49 6.84 -0.56 -8.42
N LEU A 50 6.15 -0.77 -7.29
CA LEU A 50 4.79 -0.27 -7.10
C LEU A 50 4.77 1.26 -7.03
N ALA A 51 5.73 1.87 -6.33
CA ALA A 51 5.91 3.32 -6.30
C ALA A 51 6.11 3.91 -7.72
N GLY A 52 6.95 3.26 -8.54
CA GLY A 52 7.16 3.65 -9.95
C GLY A 52 5.89 3.53 -10.80
N SER A 53 5.08 2.48 -10.60
CA SER A 53 3.82 2.29 -11.33
C SER A 53 2.76 3.35 -10.98
N VAL A 54 2.74 3.84 -9.74
CA VAL A 54 1.84 4.90 -9.30
C VAL A 54 2.21 6.22 -9.96
N ARG A 55 3.52 6.53 -10.03
CA ARG A 55 4.04 7.69 -10.75
C ARG A 55 3.70 7.63 -12.25
N SER A 56 3.91 6.48 -12.88
CA SER A 56 3.60 6.27 -14.30
C SER A 56 2.11 6.47 -14.61
N ARG A 57 1.21 5.94 -13.77
CA ARG A 57 -0.24 6.16 -13.89
C ARG A 57 -0.67 7.62 -13.66
N LYS A 58 0.02 8.37 -12.80
CA LYS A 58 -0.23 9.81 -12.63
C LYS A 58 0.18 10.56 -13.89
N ALA A 59 1.39 10.30 -14.39
CA ALA A 59 1.92 10.93 -15.59
C ALA A 59 1.07 10.64 -16.84
N SER A 60 0.57 9.40 -16.99
CA SER A 60 -0.33 9.06 -18.10
C SER A 60 -1.68 9.76 -17.98
N ARG A 61 -2.19 10.01 -16.78
CA ARG A 61 -3.43 10.78 -16.56
C ARG A 61 -3.26 12.28 -16.78
N THR A 62 -2.05 12.83 -16.55
CA THR A 62 -1.76 14.25 -16.86
C THR A 62 -1.77 14.51 -18.37
N THR A 63 -1.47 13.51 -19.21
CA THR A 63 -1.49 13.64 -20.69
C THR A 63 -2.89 13.45 -21.31
N VAL A 64 -3.91 13.08 -20.53
CA VAL A 64 -5.30 12.86 -21.01
C VAL A 64 -6.30 13.84 -20.37
N SER A 65 -5.83 14.96 -19.81
CA SER A 65 -6.69 15.84 -19.00
C SER A 65 -7.82 16.55 -19.76
N ASP A 66 -7.83 16.55 -21.09
CA ASP A 66 -8.84 17.29 -21.87
C ASP A 66 -10.01 16.44 -22.39
N TRP A 67 -10.09 15.14 -22.07
CA TRP A 67 -11.18 14.28 -22.59
C TRP A 67 -12.08 13.62 -21.54
N MET A 68 -11.91 13.93 -20.25
CA MET A 68 -12.76 13.39 -19.17
C MET A 68 -13.74 14.40 -18.57
N ALA A 69 -13.89 15.59 -19.18
CA ALA A 69 -14.87 16.59 -18.76
C ALA A 69 -16.20 16.52 -19.57
N MET A 70 -16.31 15.59 -20.53
CA MET A 70 -17.42 15.57 -21.50
C MET A 70 -18.25 14.27 -21.45
N GLU A 71 -18.53 13.74 -20.26
CA GLU A 71 -19.64 12.78 -20.04
C GLU A 71 -20.15 12.77 -18.60
#